data_AF-A0A2R6JYV9-F1
#
_entry.id   AF-A0A2R6JYV9-F1
#
_cell.length_a   1.000
_cell.length_b   1.000
_cell.length_c   1.000
_cell.angle_alpha   90.00
_cell.angle_beta   90.00
_cell.angle_gamma   90.00
#
_symmetry.space_group_name_H-M   'P 1'
#
loop_
_entity.id
_entity.type
_entity.pdbx_description
1 polymer ?
#
loop_
_entity_poly.entity_id
_entity_poly.type
_entity_poly.pdbx_seq_one_letter_code
_entity_poly.pdbx_strand_id
1 'polypeptide(L)'
;MDERELTLNGVREVGTETFAAAFAVPDELVAYPGQFVRLSMPVDGESASSFYTISSADSGGTIEIVFDADPDSTFGRALADADPGTTVSVAGPTGDTYYDGGAPVVVLAGGPGIGAALGIGERALADDRDVAVVYEGTPVDEARLDDLSAAGAHVAVVEEGVEDLSEAVAWALETVDGGVLIYGFDEFVERASDAVSAADGNRADPRVSNYG
;
A
#
# COMPACT_ATOMS: atom_id res chain seq x y z
N MET A 1 21.39 -8.74 1.19
CA MET A 1 20.22 -8.94 0.30
C MET A 1 20.75 -8.81 -1.10
N ASP A 2 20.44 -9.77 -1.97
CA ASP A 2 20.82 -9.67 -3.39
C ASP A 2 20.00 -8.56 -4.03
N GLU A 3 20.69 -7.54 -4.54
CA GLU A 3 20.09 -6.42 -5.26
C GLU A 3 19.86 -6.84 -6.71
N ARG A 4 18.67 -6.56 -7.24
CA ARG A 4 18.28 -6.90 -8.62
C ARG A 4 17.96 -5.62 -9.38
N GLU A 5 18.00 -5.66 -10.70
CA GLU A 5 17.56 -4.54 -11.53
C GLU A 5 16.13 -4.78 -12.03
N LEU A 6 15.29 -3.76 -11.89
CA LEU A 6 13.97 -3.67 -12.48
C LEU A 6 13.98 -2.65 -13.60
N THR A 7 13.04 -2.81 -14.54
CA THR A 7 12.81 -1.83 -15.60
C THR A 7 11.51 -1.10 -15.33
N LEU A 8 11.55 0.23 -15.27
CA LEU A 8 10.38 1.07 -15.16
C LEU A 8 9.53 0.94 -16.44
N ASN A 9 8.29 0.48 -16.31
CA ASN A 9 7.33 0.44 -17.42
C ASN A 9 6.69 1.81 -17.65
N GLY A 10 6.51 2.59 -16.58
CA GLY A 10 6.01 3.94 -16.65
C GLY A 10 5.55 4.47 -15.29
N VAL A 11 5.27 5.77 -15.29
CA VAL A 11 4.78 6.52 -14.13
C VAL A 11 3.52 7.28 -14.54
N ARG A 12 2.51 7.28 -13.67
CA ARG A 12 1.27 8.04 -13.84
C ARG A 12 0.99 8.84 -12.58
N GLU A 13 0.48 10.05 -12.75
CA GLU A 13 -0.06 10.84 -11.64
C GLU A 13 -1.45 10.27 -11.27
N VAL A 14 -1.65 10.03 -9.98
CA VAL A 14 -2.88 9.42 -9.42
C VAL A 14 -3.54 10.29 -8.35
N GLY A 15 -2.89 11.38 -7.98
CA GLY A 15 -3.35 12.37 -7.02
C GLY A 15 -2.43 13.59 -7.06
N THR A 16 -2.75 14.62 -6.28
CA THR A 16 -1.89 15.81 -6.21
C THR A 16 -0.53 15.43 -5.63
N GLU A 17 0.52 15.48 -6.45
CA GLU A 17 1.88 15.08 -6.09
C GLU A 17 2.02 13.58 -5.70
N THR A 18 1.02 12.76 -6.01
CA THR A 18 1.00 11.31 -5.78
C THR A 18 1.03 10.58 -7.12
N PHE A 19 1.89 9.58 -7.22
CA PHE A 19 2.17 8.85 -8.45
C PHE A 19 2.09 7.35 -8.24
N ALA A 20 1.79 6.62 -9.31
CA ALA A 20 1.96 5.18 -9.39
C ALA A 20 3.06 4.84 -10.40
N ALA A 21 4.02 4.01 -9.99
CA ALA A 21 5.10 3.52 -10.84
C ALA A 21 5.03 2.00 -10.98
N ALA A 22 5.01 1.53 -12.22
CA ALA A 22 4.97 0.11 -12.54
C ALA A 22 6.34 -0.37 -13.03
N PHE A 23 6.80 -1.51 -12.54
CA PHE A 23 8.11 -2.07 -12.85
C PHE A 23 7.96 -3.49 -13.39
N ALA A 24 8.63 -3.79 -14.51
CA ALA A 24 8.80 -5.17 -14.95
C ALA A 24 9.68 -5.93 -13.95
N VAL A 25 9.22 -7.08 -13.49
CA VAL A 25 9.94 -7.96 -12.57
C VAL A 25 10.18 -9.33 -13.20
N PRO A 26 11.31 -9.99 -12.87
CA PRO A 26 11.56 -11.36 -13.32
C PRO A 26 10.61 -12.35 -12.61
N ASP A 27 10.26 -13.45 -13.27
CA ASP A 27 9.30 -14.46 -12.77
C ASP A 27 9.70 -15.05 -11.42
N GLU A 28 10.99 -15.03 -11.08
CA GLU A 28 11.50 -15.54 -9.80
C GLU A 28 11.27 -14.57 -8.62
N LEU A 29 10.93 -13.31 -8.89
CA LEU A 29 10.60 -12.34 -7.85
C LEU A 29 9.14 -12.54 -7.43
N VAL A 30 8.94 -13.25 -6.34
CA VAL A 30 7.64 -13.41 -5.70
C VAL A 30 7.46 -12.31 -4.67
N ALA A 31 6.43 -11.49 -4.86
CA ALA A 31 6.02 -10.40 -3.99
C ALA A 31 4.52 -10.49 -3.67
N TYR A 32 4.18 -10.06 -2.46
CA TYR A 32 2.81 -9.98 -1.96
C TYR A 32 2.41 -8.53 -1.66
N PRO A 33 1.14 -8.15 -1.88
CA PRO A 33 0.68 -6.80 -1.57
C PRO A 33 0.81 -6.51 -0.06
N GLY A 34 1.32 -5.32 0.25
CA GLY A 34 1.65 -4.90 1.61
C GLY A 34 3.12 -5.11 2.03
N GLN A 35 3.88 -5.95 1.33
CA GLN A 35 5.32 -6.00 1.50
C GLN A 35 5.98 -4.72 0.97
N PHE A 36 7.20 -4.43 1.42
CA PHE A 36 7.97 -3.29 0.94
C PHE A 36 9.25 -3.70 0.23
N VAL A 37 9.67 -2.84 -0.68
CA VAL A 37 10.95 -2.91 -1.40
C VAL A 37 11.74 -1.65 -1.15
N ARG A 38 13.07 -1.76 -1.12
CA ARG A 38 13.95 -0.60 -1.25
C ARG A 38 14.29 -0.41 -2.72
N LEU A 39 13.95 0.73 -3.28
CA LEU A 39 14.33 1.12 -4.62
C LEU A 39 15.51 2.09 -4.59
N SER A 40 16.43 1.97 -5.53
CA SER A 40 17.59 2.86 -5.67
C SER A 40 17.95 3.13 -7.13
N MET A 41 18.38 4.35 -7.41
CA MET A 41 18.85 4.77 -8.73
C MET A 41 19.77 6.00 -8.61
N PRO A 42 20.66 6.25 -9.59
CA PRO A 42 21.48 7.44 -9.59
C PRO A 42 20.65 8.70 -9.86
N VAL A 43 20.81 9.73 -9.02
CA VAL A 43 20.23 11.06 -9.17
C VAL A 43 21.37 12.06 -9.04
N ASP A 44 21.59 12.90 -10.06
CA ASP A 44 22.69 13.89 -10.10
C ASP A 44 24.10 13.34 -9.80
N GLY A 45 24.32 12.05 -10.12
CA GLY A 45 25.60 11.37 -9.90
C GLY A 45 25.76 10.75 -8.50
N GLU A 46 24.76 10.85 -7.64
CA GLU A 46 24.71 10.23 -6.32
C GLU A 46 23.63 9.14 -6.26
N SER A 47 23.84 8.10 -5.45
CA SER A 47 22.83 7.04 -5.29
C SER A 47 21.72 7.53 -4.36
N ALA A 48 20.51 7.70 -4.87
CA ALA A 48 19.32 7.95 -4.06
C ALA A 48 18.57 6.62 -3.84
N SER A 49 17.91 6.48 -2.69
CA SER A 49 17.09 5.30 -2.39
C SER A 49 15.97 5.60 -1.42
N SER A 50 14.83 4.91 -1.55
CA SER A 50 13.75 4.97 -0.58
C SER A 50 13.01 3.63 -0.49
N PHE A 51 12.16 3.48 0.53
CA PHE A 51 11.31 2.31 0.74
C PHE A 51 9.90 2.58 0.24
N TYR A 52 9.32 1.59 -0.42
CA TYR A 52 7.97 1.67 -0.97
C TYR A 52 7.20 0.38 -0.73
N THR A 53 5.93 0.53 -0.34
CA THR A 53 4.98 -0.56 -0.24
C THR A 53 4.55 -1.01 -1.64
N ILE A 54 4.55 -2.31 -1.88
CA ILE A 54 4.03 -2.91 -3.12
C ILE A 54 2.52 -2.76 -3.15
N SER A 55 2.01 -2.11 -4.19
CA SER A 55 0.60 -1.81 -4.41
C SER A 55 -0.08 -2.68 -5.46
N SER A 56 0.63 -3.64 -6.07
CA SER A 56 0.04 -4.61 -6.99
C SER A 56 -0.46 -5.86 -6.25
N ALA A 57 -1.59 -6.42 -6.70
CA ALA A 57 -2.20 -7.62 -6.14
C ALA A 57 -1.34 -8.90 -6.26
N ASP A 58 -0.48 -8.94 -7.28
CA ASP A 58 0.49 -9.99 -7.52
C ASP A 58 1.78 -9.43 -8.13
N SER A 59 2.72 -10.33 -8.39
CA SER A 59 4.04 -10.06 -8.96
C SER A 59 4.23 -10.74 -10.32
N GLY A 60 3.15 -11.07 -11.02
CA GLY A 60 3.13 -11.84 -12.27
C GLY A 60 3.74 -11.11 -13.47
N GLY A 61 5.03 -10.79 -13.40
CA GLY A 61 5.80 -10.05 -14.39
C GLY A 61 5.82 -8.53 -14.18
N THR A 62 4.99 -7.99 -13.29
CA THR A 62 5.03 -6.56 -12.91
C THR A 62 4.70 -6.38 -11.44
N ILE A 63 5.36 -5.40 -10.80
CA ILE A 63 4.92 -4.84 -9.52
C ILE A 63 4.61 -3.36 -9.69
N GLU A 64 3.70 -2.83 -8.88
CA GLU A 64 3.40 -1.41 -8.81
C GLU A 64 3.70 -0.88 -7.40
N ILE A 65 4.05 0.39 -7.29
CA ILE A 65 4.04 1.16 -6.05
C ILE A 65 3.19 2.42 -6.24
N VAL A 66 2.55 2.88 -5.16
CA VAL A 66 1.97 4.23 -5.07
C VAL A 66 2.82 5.03 -4.10
N PHE A 67 3.20 6.25 -4.48
CA PHE A 67 4.11 7.09 -3.70
C PHE A 67 3.85 8.58 -3.86
N ASP A 68 4.15 9.33 -2.81
CA ASP A 68 4.18 10.79 -2.85
C ASP A 68 5.58 11.28 -3.28
N ALA A 69 5.60 12.24 -4.19
CA ALA A 69 6.83 12.90 -4.64
C ALA A 69 7.06 14.20 -3.87
N ASP A 70 7.19 14.08 -2.54
CA ASP A 70 7.45 15.20 -1.64
C ASP A 70 8.62 16.07 -2.15
N PRO A 71 8.53 17.42 -2.06
CA PRO A 71 9.59 18.33 -2.47
C PRO A 71 10.98 17.99 -1.89
N ASP A 72 11.04 17.41 -0.69
CA ASP A 72 12.27 17.02 0.00
C ASP A 72 12.72 15.58 -0.39
N SER A 73 11.89 14.82 -1.10
CA SER A 73 12.18 13.45 -1.55
C SER A 73 12.99 13.43 -2.84
N THR A 74 14.32 13.39 -2.74
CA THR A 74 15.21 13.30 -3.91
C THR A 74 14.89 12.11 -4.81
N PHE A 75 14.67 10.92 -4.23
CA PHE A 75 14.33 9.73 -5.01
C PHE A 75 12.92 9.80 -5.59
N GLY A 76 11.92 10.22 -4.79
CA GLY A 76 10.52 10.29 -5.24
C GLY A 76 10.34 11.26 -6.40
N ARG A 77 10.94 12.46 -6.31
CA ARG A 77 10.95 13.45 -7.40
C ARG A 77 11.60 12.90 -8.67
N ALA A 78 12.77 12.29 -8.53
CA ALA A 78 13.47 11.73 -9.68
C ALA A 78 12.70 10.56 -10.31
N LEU A 79 12.01 9.73 -9.51
CA LEU A 79 11.19 8.65 -10.02
C LEU A 79 9.95 9.18 -10.73
N ALA A 80 9.30 10.22 -10.19
CA ALA A 80 8.14 10.85 -10.81
C ALA A 80 8.43 11.39 -12.22
N ASP A 81 9.65 11.88 -12.44
CA ASP A 81 10.11 12.43 -13.72
C ASP A 81 10.79 11.39 -14.63
N ALA A 82 10.90 10.12 -14.22
CA ALA A 82 11.65 9.10 -14.94
C ALA A 82 10.90 8.54 -16.17
N ASP A 83 11.63 8.33 -17.27
CA ASP A 83 11.10 7.76 -18.50
C ASP A 83 10.95 6.22 -18.40
N PRO A 84 9.95 5.63 -19.08
CA PRO A 84 9.90 4.19 -19.33
C PRO A 84 11.24 3.65 -19.88
N GLY A 85 11.68 2.50 -19.36
CA GLY A 85 12.98 1.91 -19.67
C GLY A 85 14.08 2.28 -18.67
N THR A 86 13.83 3.21 -17.75
CA THR A 86 14.76 3.52 -16.66
C THR A 86 15.03 2.29 -15.81
N THR A 87 16.31 2.02 -15.55
CA THR A 87 16.75 0.92 -14.69
C THR A 87 16.76 1.37 -13.23
N VAL A 88 16.09 0.61 -12.37
CA VAL A 88 16.00 0.87 -10.93
C VAL A 88 16.44 -0.38 -10.18
N SER A 89 17.35 -0.23 -9.24
CA SER A 89 17.78 -1.32 -8.36
C SER A 89 16.72 -1.59 -7.28
N VAL A 90 16.47 -2.86 -6.99
CA VAL A 90 15.53 -3.32 -5.98
C VAL A 90 16.20 -4.25 -4.97
N ALA A 91 15.94 -4.00 -3.69
CA ALA A 91 16.20 -4.95 -2.61
C ALA A 91 14.88 -5.33 -1.93
N GLY A 92 14.64 -6.64 -1.76
CA GLY A 92 13.40 -7.18 -1.21
C GLY A 92 12.75 -8.23 -2.14
N PRO A 93 11.44 -8.48 -1.98
CA PRO A 93 10.54 -7.85 -0.99
C PRO A 93 10.83 -8.25 0.46
N THR A 94 10.41 -7.41 1.41
CA THR A 94 10.51 -7.64 2.86
C THR A 94 9.22 -7.20 3.56
N GLY A 95 9.06 -7.54 4.84
CA GLY A 95 7.86 -7.22 5.63
C GLY A 95 7.00 -8.44 5.93
N ASP A 96 6.42 -8.45 7.12
CA ASP A 96 5.55 -9.49 7.70
C ASP A 96 4.07 -9.09 7.76
N THR A 97 3.80 -7.81 7.55
CA THR A 97 2.45 -7.26 7.33
C THR A 97 2.19 -7.27 5.83
N TYR A 98 1.54 -8.34 5.36
CA TYR A 98 1.13 -8.53 3.97
C TYR A 98 -0.03 -9.51 3.88
N TYR A 99 -0.70 -9.52 2.73
CA TYR A 99 -1.75 -10.48 2.42
C TYR A 99 -1.21 -11.60 1.54
N ASP A 100 -1.23 -12.83 2.06
CA ASP A 100 -0.76 -14.05 1.40
C ASP A 100 -1.88 -14.89 0.76
N GLY A 101 -3.12 -14.42 0.88
CA GLY A 101 -4.31 -15.10 0.40
C GLY A 101 -5.00 -15.96 1.47
N GLY A 102 -6.23 -16.37 1.18
CA GLY A 102 -6.91 -17.47 1.88
C GLY A 102 -7.90 -17.09 2.98
N ALA A 103 -7.79 -15.90 3.60
CA ALA A 103 -8.75 -15.43 4.61
C ALA A 103 -9.34 -14.06 4.24
N PRO A 104 -10.54 -13.71 4.71
CA PRO A 104 -11.03 -12.33 4.67
C PRO A 104 -10.09 -11.38 5.41
N VAL A 105 -10.12 -10.09 5.04
CA VAL A 105 -9.17 -9.10 5.58
C VAL A 105 -9.80 -7.73 5.77
N VAL A 106 -9.42 -7.04 6.84
CA VAL A 106 -9.69 -5.61 7.05
C VAL A 106 -8.37 -4.87 6.91
N VAL A 107 -8.33 -3.86 6.03
CA VAL A 107 -7.15 -3.01 5.83
C VAL A 107 -7.47 -1.60 6.30
N LEU A 108 -6.69 -1.12 7.25
CA LEU A 108 -6.72 0.26 7.73
C LEU A 108 -5.49 0.97 7.19
N ALA A 109 -5.66 1.98 6.36
CA ALA A 109 -4.57 2.68 5.69
C ALA A 109 -4.65 4.19 5.92
N GLY A 110 -3.51 4.82 6.16
CA GLY A 110 -3.36 6.27 6.23
C GLY A 110 -2.26 6.77 5.30
N GLY A 111 -2.51 7.86 4.57
CA GLY A 111 -1.54 8.49 3.67
C GLY A 111 -0.95 7.51 2.64
N PRO A 112 0.38 7.27 2.62
CA PRO A 112 1.03 6.36 1.66
C PRO A 112 0.62 4.88 1.84
N GLY A 113 -0.08 4.55 2.93
CA GLY A 113 -0.66 3.23 3.15
C GLY A 113 -1.71 2.82 2.11
N ILE A 114 -2.23 3.77 1.32
CA ILE A 114 -3.18 3.52 0.23
C ILE A 114 -2.69 2.45 -0.74
N GLY A 115 -1.38 2.43 -1.06
CA GLY A 115 -0.83 1.42 -1.97
C GLY A 115 -1.07 0.00 -1.46
N ALA A 116 -0.87 -0.23 -0.16
CA ALA A 116 -1.13 -1.52 0.48
C ALA A 116 -2.63 -1.88 0.39
N ALA A 117 -3.51 -0.92 0.70
CA ALA A 117 -4.94 -1.12 0.66
C ALA A 117 -5.45 -1.53 -0.72
N LEU A 118 -4.95 -0.87 -1.78
CA LEU A 118 -5.31 -1.20 -3.16
C LEU A 118 -4.88 -2.62 -3.54
N GLY A 119 -3.59 -2.94 -3.37
CA GLY A 119 -3.07 -4.26 -3.75
C GLY A 119 -3.69 -5.40 -2.93
N ILE A 120 -3.92 -5.19 -1.63
CA ILE A 120 -4.53 -6.21 -0.76
C ILE A 120 -6.01 -6.39 -1.11
N GLY A 121 -6.74 -5.31 -1.35
CA GLY A 121 -8.15 -5.36 -1.76
C GLY A 121 -8.34 -6.13 -3.07
N GLU A 122 -7.52 -5.79 -4.08
CA GLU A 122 -7.56 -6.46 -5.38
C GLU A 122 -7.25 -7.94 -5.25
N ARG A 123 -6.24 -8.29 -4.44
CA ARG A 123 -5.85 -9.67 -4.23
C ARG A 123 -6.91 -10.47 -3.47
N ALA A 124 -7.49 -9.90 -2.42
CA ALA A 124 -8.55 -10.57 -1.66
C ALA A 124 -9.76 -10.88 -2.55
N LEU A 125 -10.20 -9.93 -3.39
CA LEU A 125 -11.28 -10.14 -4.34
C LEU A 125 -10.94 -11.19 -5.39
N ALA A 126 -9.71 -11.18 -5.93
CA ALA A 126 -9.25 -12.20 -6.88
C ALA A 126 -9.21 -13.62 -6.28
N ASP A 127 -9.02 -13.72 -4.96
CA ASP A 127 -9.03 -14.95 -4.19
C ASP A 127 -10.44 -15.34 -3.67
N ASP A 128 -11.50 -14.67 -4.16
CA ASP A 128 -12.91 -14.80 -3.75
C ASP A 128 -13.09 -14.62 -2.23
N ARG A 129 -12.44 -13.60 -1.65
CA ARG A 129 -12.50 -13.28 -0.21
C ARG A 129 -13.11 -11.90 0.04
N ASP A 130 -13.84 -11.81 1.16
CA ASP A 130 -14.39 -10.54 1.63
C ASP A 130 -13.27 -9.62 2.11
N VAL A 131 -13.38 -8.34 1.78
CA VAL A 131 -12.41 -7.31 2.17
C VAL A 131 -13.11 -6.01 2.54
N ALA A 132 -12.67 -5.41 3.64
CA ALA A 132 -13.01 -4.04 4.01
C ALA A 132 -11.75 -3.18 4.02
N VAL A 133 -11.85 -1.99 3.44
CA VAL A 133 -10.79 -0.98 3.39
C VAL A 133 -11.31 0.28 4.08
N VAL A 134 -10.57 0.76 5.07
CA VAL A 134 -10.73 2.10 5.63
C VAL A 134 -9.49 2.90 5.29
N TYR A 135 -9.65 3.97 4.53
CA TYR A 135 -8.55 4.85 4.13
C TYR A 135 -8.72 6.25 4.71
N GLU A 136 -7.75 6.71 5.51
CA GLU A 136 -7.64 8.10 5.94
C GLU A 136 -6.70 8.87 5.01
N GLY A 137 -7.25 9.88 4.34
CA GLY A 137 -6.47 10.74 3.45
C GLY A 137 -7.30 11.48 2.43
N THR A 138 -6.64 12.31 1.64
CA THR A 138 -7.23 12.78 0.37
C THR A 138 -7.28 11.59 -0.59
N PRO A 139 -8.43 11.28 -1.20
CA PRO A 139 -8.53 10.19 -2.16
C PRO A 139 -7.50 10.33 -3.29
N VAL A 140 -6.68 9.30 -3.47
CA VAL A 140 -5.75 9.15 -4.60
C VAL A 140 -6.00 7.82 -5.27
N ASP A 141 -5.74 7.74 -6.58
CA ASP A 141 -6.06 6.57 -7.40
C ASP A 141 -7.55 6.18 -7.30
N GLU A 142 -8.44 7.18 -7.28
CA GLU A 142 -9.90 7.03 -7.09
C GLU A 142 -10.50 5.97 -8.01
N ALA A 143 -10.00 5.84 -9.24
CA ALA A 143 -10.44 4.82 -10.18
C ALA A 143 -10.28 3.40 -9.63
N ARG A 144 -9.16 3.09 -8.95
CA ARG A 144 -8.94 1.77 -8.34
C ARG A 144 -9.79 1.58 -7.08
N LEU A 145 -10.03 2.63 -6.30
CA LEU A 145 -10.96 2.56 -5.16
C LEU A 145 -12.40 2.30 -5.62
N ASP A 146 -12.81 2.95 -6.71
CA ASP A 146 -14.11 2.73 -7.36
C ASP A 146 -14.21 1.32 -7.92
N ASP A 147 -13.16 0.83 -8.60
CA ASP A 147 -13.11 -0.53 -9.14
C ASP A 147 -13.20 -1.59 -8.03
N LEU A 148 -12.51 -1.39 -6.90
CA LEU A 148 -12.64 -2.24 -5.71
C LEU A 148 -14.07 -2.28 -5.20
N SER A 149 -14.69 -1.11 -5.03
CA SER A 149 -16.07 -1.00 -4.57
C SER A 149 -17.05 -1.68 -5.54
N ALA A 150 -16.86 -1.48 -6.84
CA ALA A 150 -17.67 -2.08 -7.89
C ALA A 150 -17.50 -3.60 -7.98
N ALA A 151 -16.31 -4.12 -7.64
CA ALA A 151 -16.00 -5.53 -7.59
C ALA A 151 -16.44 -6.22 -6.28
N GLY A 152 -16.93 -5.46 -5.30
CA GLY A 152 -17.56 -5.97 -4.08
C GLY A 152 -16.78 -5.75 -2.79
N ALA A 153 -15.65 -5.02 -2.82
CA ALA A 153 -14.99 -4.59 -1.59
C ALA A 153 -15.84 -3.55 -0.84
N HIS A 154 -15.72 -3.55 0.49
CA HIS A 154 -16.32 -2.54 1.34
C HIS A 154 -15.31 -1.42 1.58
N VAL A 155 -15.46 -0.27 0.92
CA VAL A 155 -14.51 0.84 1.01
C VAL A 155 -15.12 2.02 1.76
N ALA A 156 -14.42 2.52 2.76
CA ALA A 156 -14.70 3.79 3.43
C ALA A 156 -13.48 4.70 3.34
N VAL A 157 -13.67 5.93 2.85
CA VAL A 157 -12.66 6.98 2.88
C VAL A 157 -13.05 7.99 3.94
N VAL A 158 -12.13 8.26 4.86
CA VAL A 158 -12.28 9.24 5.94
C VAL A 158 -11.35 10.42 5.70
N GLU A 159 -11.80 11.61 6.11
CA GLU A 159 -11.03 12.84 5.93
C GLU A 159 -9.69 12.76 6.70
N GLU A 160 -8.64 13.30 6.08
CA GLU A 160 -7.32 13.38 6.71
C GLU A 160 -7.37 14.16 8.02
N GLY A 161 -6.72 13.61 9.06
CA GLY A 161 -6.63 14.26 10.37
C GLY A 161 -7.91 14.18 11.20
N VAL A 162 -8.83 13.26 10.87
CA VAL A 162 -10.00 12.99 11.71
C VAL A 162 -9.55 12.49 13.08
N GLU A 163 -10.08 13.09 14.15
CA GLU A 163 -9.65 12.76 15.52
C GLU A 163 -10.07 11.34 15.94
N ASP A 164 -11.16 10.80 15.37
CA ASP A 164 -11.76 9.55 15.78
C ASP A 164 -12.04 8.63 14.58
N LEU A 165 -11.38 7.47 14.56
CA LEU A 165 -11.56 6.41 13.56
C LEU A 165 -12.56 5.33 14.01
N SER A 166 -13.09 5.41 15.23
CA SER A 166 -13.84 4.33 15.87
C SER A 166 -15.07 3.89 15.07
N GLU A 167 -15.82 4.83 14.49
CA GLU A 167 -17.01 4.51 13.70
C GLU A 167 -16.65 3.72 12.43
N ALA A 168 -15.66 4.20 11.66
CA ALA A 168 -15.23 3.55 10.43
C ALA A 168 -14.58 2.18 10.69
N VAL A 169 -13.78 2.08 11.75
CA VAL A 169 -13.14 0.81 12.15
C VAL A 169 -14.19 -0.19 12.63
N ALA A 170 -15.13 0.21 13.49
CA ALA A 170 -16.21 -0.68 13.94
C ALA A 170 -17.03 -1.19 12.76
N TRP A 171 -17.42 -0.31 11.83
CA TRP A 171 -18.12 -0.70 10.61
C TRP A 171 -17.34 -1.74 9.79
N ALA A 172 -16.04 -1.54 9.57
CA ALA A 172 -15.23 -2.47 8.80
C ALA A 172 -15.12 -3.85 9.48
N LEU A 173 -14.94 -3.87 10.80
CA LEU A 173 -14.84 -5.10 11.59
C LEU A 173 -16.16 -5.87 11.70
N GLU A 174 -17.30 -5.17 11.70
CA GLU A 174 -18.64 -5.77 11.65
C GLU A 174 -18.96 -6.32 10.25
N THR A 175 -18.39 -5.69 9.22
CA THR A 175 -18.63 -6.05 7.82
C THR A 175 -17.81 -7.27 7.40
N VAL A 176 -16.56 -7.37 7.86
CA VAL A 176 -15.63 -8.46 7.48
C VAL A 176 -15.01 -9.12 8.70
N ASP A 177 -15.31 -10.42 8.86
CA ASP A 177 -14.69 -11.29 9.86
C ASP A 177 -13.33 -11.82 9.36
N GLY A 178 -12.32 -10.95 9.44
CA GLY A 178 -10.99 -11.18 8.90
C GLY A 178 -9.83 -10.69 9.77
N GLY A 179 -8.60 -11.02 9.36
CA GLY A 179 -7.41 -10.44 9.99
C GLY A 179 -7.31 -8.93 9.71
N VAL A 180 -6.76 -8.16 10.66
CA VAL A 180 -6.59 -6.71 10.50
C VAL A 180 -5.15 -6.38 10.13
N LEU A 181 -4.98 -5.57 9.08
CA LEU A 181 -3.71 -5.02 8.63
C LEU A 181 -3.75 -3.50 8.72
N ILE A 182 -2.75 -2.89 9.35
CA ILE A 182 -2.66 -1.43 9.52
C ILE A 182 -1.40 -0.90 8.83
N TYR A 183 -1.57 0.12 8.00
CA TYR A 183 -0.50 0.78 7.24
C TYR A 183 -0.57 2.30 7.41
N GLY A 184 0.48 2.91 7.95
CA GLY A 184 0.54 4.38 8.09
C GLY A 184 1.70 4.86 8.96
N PHE A 185 1.70 6.15 9.26
CA PHE A 185 2.63 6.76 10.22
C PHE A 185 2.19 6.53 11.67
N ASP A 186 3.11 6.76 12.62
CA ASP A 186 2.94 6.56 14.06
C ASP A 186 1.55 6.97 14.59
N GLU A 187 1.12 8.20 14.31
CA GLU A 187 -0.12 8.76 14.82
C GLU A 187 -1.38 8.05 14.29
N PHE A 188 -1.38 7.67 13.01
CA PHE A 188 -2.48 6.90 12.44
C PHE A 188 -2.50 5.47 12.99
N VAL A 189 -1.33 4.84 13.08
CA VAL A 189 -1.19 3.47 13.58
C VAL A 189 -1.69 3.35 15.03
N GLU A 190 -1.37 4.32 15.88
CA GLU A 190 -1.84 4.37 17.27
C GLU A 190 -3.37 4.47 17.32
N ARG A 191 -3.96 5.47 16.63
CA ARG A 191 -5.41 5.67 16.59
C ARG A 191 -6.17 4.47 16.03
N ALA A 192 -5.68 3.88 14.94
CA ALA A 192 -6.29 2.70 14.32
C ALA A 192 -6.22 1.48 15.24
N SER A 193 -5.10 1.26 15.94
CA SER A 193 -4.94 0.14 16.88
C SER A 193 -5.84 0.28 18.10
N ASP A 194 -5.98 1.50 18.63
CA ASP A 194 -6.89 1.81 19.73
C ASP A 194 -8.35 1.60 19.32
N ALA A 195 -8.74 2.04 18.12
CA ALA A 195 -10.08 1.82 17.58
C ALA A 195 -10.40 0.32 17.40
N VAL A 196 -9.45 -0.48 16.91
CA VAL A 196 -9.60 -1.95 16.81
C VAL A 196 -9.80 -2.56 18.19
N SER A 197 -8.97 -2.18 19.16
CA SER A 197 -9.05 -2.69 20.53
C SER A 197 -10.36 -2.34 21.22
N ALA A 198 -10.90 -1.15 20.95
CA ALA A 198 -12.18 -0.69 21.49
C ALA A 198 -13.38 -1.41 20.86
N ALA A 199 -13.33 -1.71 19.56
CA ALA A 199 -14.41 -2.36 18.83
C ALA A 199 -14.48 -3.87 19.09
N ASP A 200 -13.33 -4.55 19.18
CA ASP A 200 -13.27 -6.01 19.35
C ASP A 200 -12.07 -6.44 20.19
N GLY A 201 -12.14 -6.22 21.51
CA GLY A 201 -11.06 -6.53 22.45
C GLY A 201 -10.70 -8.01 22.62
N ASN A 202 -11.36 -8.92 21.90
CA ASN A 202 -11.01 -10.35 21.85
C ASN A 202 -10.37 -10.77 20.52
N ARG A 203 -10.25 -9.85 19.55
CA ARG A 203 -9.60 -10.11 18.27
C ARG A 203 -8.11 -10.35 18.47
N ALA A 204 -7.50 -11.11 17.56
CA ALA A 204 -6.04 -11.19 17.50
C ALA A 204 -5.46 -9.80 17.20
N ASP A 205 -4.27 -9.52 17.75
CA ASP A 205 -3.59 -8.25 17.55
C ASP A 205 -3.44 -7.93 16.05
N PRO A 206 -3.71 -6.69 15.62
CA PRO A 206 -3.53 -6.28 14.23
C PRO A 206 -2.05 -6.43 13.83
N ARG A 207 -1.80 -6.80 12.57
CA ARG A 207 -0.44 -6.72 12.00
C ARG A 207 -0.23 -5.30 11.49
N VAL A 208 0.90 -4.71 11.85
CA VAL A 208 1.17 -3.28 11.66
C VAL A 208 2.42 -3.08 10.82
N SER A 209 2.30 -2.26 9.78
CA SER A 209 3.41 -1.67 9.04
C SER A 209 3.44 -0.17 9.31
N ASN A 210 4.47 0.27 10.04
CA ASN A 210 4.65 1.65 10.44
C ASN A 210 5.77 2.30 9.61
N TYR A 211 5.52 3.50 9.10
CA TYR A 211 6.45 4.26 8.26
C TYR A 211 7.41 5.18 9.01
N GLY A 212 7.30 5.24 10.35
CA GLY A 212 8.17 5.95 11.26
C GLY A 212 7.58 7.22 11.84
#